data_AF-A0A423VY52-F1
#
_entry.id   AF-A0A423VY52-F1
#
_cell.length_a   1.000
_cell.length_b   1.000
_cell.length_c   1.000
_cell.angle_alpha   90.00
_cell.angle_beta   90.00
_cell.angle_gamma   90.00
#
_symmetry.space_group_name_H-M   'P 1'
#
loop_
_entity.id
_entity.type
_entity.pdbx_description
1 polymer ?
#
loop_
_entity_poly.entity_id
_entity_poly.type
_entity_poly.pdbx_seq_one_letter_code
_entity_poly.pdbx_strand_id
1 'polypeptide(L)'
;MDGYPRVAELMAGHEEFAIFRRFRALNMQNLLYLQAEVVHLEEELIELANRDSRHPERQYHNRDWWSMANGQGEGNQDQWQKVQQLRKKLDIYNDAVLKQAQLSRLDRPSRNELKFLRSWLQRPLMGNFPLLGLDRKTWDPQYEKDLLAMRANPASDYFSDWVSDTVVPLFHRLIGEKFKAKSRHV
;
A
#
# COMPACT_ATOMS: atom_id res chain seq x y z
N MET A 1 -23.22 10.05 -5.78
CA MET A 1 -22.19 10.08 -4.72
C MET A 1 -21.06 10.98 -5.17
N ASP A 2 -20.39 11.66 -4.24
CA ASP A 2 -19.24 12.54 -4.52
C ASP A 2 -18.02 12.12 -3.70
N GLY A 3 -16.84 12.67 -4.00
CA GLY A 3 -15.63 12.37 -3.23
C GLY A 3 -15.00 11.02 -3.53
N TYR A 4 -14.30 10.47 -2.53
CA TYR A 4 -13.72 9.13 -2.58
C TYR A 4 -14.73 8.03 -2.96
N PRO A 5 -15.99 8.02 -2.47
CA PRO A 5 -16.99 7.05 -2.92
C PRO A 5 -17.17 7.00 -4.44
N ARG A 6 -17.15 8.16 -5.10
CA ARG A 6 -17.29 8.24 -6.57
C ARG A 6 -16.08 7.69 -7.30
N VAL A 7 -14.88 7.90 -6.76
CA VAL A 7 -13.64 7.33 -7.30
C VAL A 7 -13.62 5.81 -7.07
N ALA A 8 -14.06 5.35 -5.90
CA ALA A 8 -14.18 3.94 -5.58
C ALA A 8 -15.20 3.23 -6.47
N GLU A 9 -16.34 3.86 -6.76
CA GLU A 9 -17.35 3.33 -7.69
C GLU A 9 -16.78 3.12 -9.10
N LEU A 10 -15.99 4.07 -9.61
CA LEU A 10 -15.28 3.90 -10.88
C LEU A 10 -14.31 2.72 -10.83
N MET A 11 -13.46 2.65 -9.81
CA MET A 11 -12.42 1.62 -9.70
C MET A 11 -13.00 0.22 -9.43
N ALA A 12 -14.14 0.14 -8.74
CA ALA A 12 -14.85 -1.12 -8.47
C ALA A 12 -15.60 -1.61 -9.72
N GLY A 13 -16.13 -0.71 -10.53
CA GLY A 13 -16.75 -1.06 -11.82
C GLY A 13 -15.73 -1.43 -12.90
N HIS A 14 -14.51 -0.88 -12.82
CA HIS A 14 -13.47 -0.97 -13.84
C HIS A 14 -12.10 -1.15 -13.20
N GLU A 15 -11.71 -2.40 -12.99
CA GLU A 15 -10.47 -2.78 -12.31
C GLU A 15 -9.21 -2.25 -13.03
N GLU A 16 -9.27 -1.98 -14.33
CA GLU A 16 -8.19 -1.36 -15.10
C GLU A 16 -7.85 0.07 -14.62
N PHE A 17 -8.81 0.73 -13.95
CA PHE A 17 -8.61 2.05 -13.35
C PHE A 17 -8.31 1.98 -11.86
N ALA A 18 -8.23 0.79 -11.25
CA ALA A 18 -7.78 0.56 -9.88
C ALA A 18 -6.26 0.81 -9.77
N ILE A 19 -5.88 2.08 -9.89
CA ILE A 19 -4.52 2.57 -9.96
C ILE A 19 -4.18 3.30 -8.66
N PHE A 20 -3.12 2.84 -8.00
CA PHE A 20 -2.70 3.38 -6.71
C PHE A 20 -1.23 3.75 -6.72
N ARG A 21 -0.79 4.52 -5.72
CA ARG A 21 0.63 4.72 -5.46
C ARG A 21 1.20 3.53 -4.73
N ARG A 22 2.38 3.08 -5.15
CA ARG A 22 3.18 2.05 -4.46
C ARG A 22 4.10 2.62 -3.37
N PHE A 23 4.24 3.94 -3.29
CA PHE A 23 5.03 4.63 -2.26
C PHE A 23 6.45 4.05 -2.08
N ARG A 24 7.15 3.76 -3.19
CA ARG A 24 8.41 2.97 -3.15
C ARG A 24 9.44 3.53 -2.19
N ALA A 25 9.68 4.85 -2.24
CA ALA A 25 10.68 5.49 -1.39
C ALA A 25 10.33 5.37 0.10
N LEU A 26 9.06 5.56 0.47
CA LEU A 26 8.60 5.44 1.85
C LEU A 26 8.67 4.00 2.35
N ASN A 27 8.28 3.03 1.52
CA ASN A 27 8.39 1.61 1.89
C ASN A 27 9.85 1.16 2.05
N MET A 28 10.75 1.59 1.16
CA MET A 28 12.19 1.33 1.31
C MET A 28 12.74 1.95 2.59
N GLN A 29 12.38 3.21 2.86
CA GLN A 29 12.81 3.89 4.08
C GLN A 29 12.31 3.18 5.35
N ASN A 30 11.05 2.74 5.37
CA ASN A 30 10.51 1.95 6.47
C ASN A 30 11.26 0.62 6.66
N LEU A 31 11.58 -0.09 5.58
CA LEU A 31 12.38 -1.32 5.64
C LEU A 31 13.78 -1.08 6.21
N LEU A 32 14.43 0.02 5.82
CA LEU A 32 15.76 0.38 6.36
C LEU A 32 15.71 0.67 7.86
N TYR A 33 14.66 1.35 8.35
CA TYR A 33 14.49 1.57 9.79
C TYR A 33 14.23 0.25 10.53
N LEU A 34 13.32 -0.59 10.02
CA LEU A 34 13.06 -1.90 10.61
C LEU A 34 14.31 -2.77 10.66
N GLN A 35 15.12 -2.77 9.60
CA GLN A 35 16.40 -3.48 9.55
C GLN A 35 17.37 -2.94 10.61
N ALA A 36 17.49 -1.62 10.76
CA ALA A 36 18.35 -1.02 11.78
C ALA A 36 17.91 -1.40 13.20
N GLU A 37 16.60 -1.42 13.48
CA GLU A 37 16.07 -1.87 14.76
C GLU A 37 16.36 -3.36 15.02
N VAL A 38 16.22 -4.22 14.01
CA VAL A 38 16.57 -5.64 14.13
C VAL A 38 18.06 -5.83 14.44
N VAL A 39 18.95 -5.13 13.72
CA VAL A 39 20.40 -5.17 13.94
C VAL A 39 20.76 -4.71 15.35
N HIS A 40 20.13 -3.64 15.84
CA HIS A 40 20.37 -3.16 17.18
C HIS A 40 19.96 -4.18 18.26
N LEU A 41 18.77 -4.80 18.11
CA LEU A 41 18.29 -5.84 19.02
C LEU A 41 19.14 -7.11 18.96
N GLU A 42 19.68 -7.46 17.79
CA GLU A 42 20.60 -8.57 17.61
C GLU A 42 21.91 -8.33 18.37
N GLU A 43 22.51 -7.15 18.26
CA GLU A 43 23.73 -6.80 18.98
C GLU A 43 23.52 -6.83 20.50
N GLU A 44 22.44 -6.20 21.00
CA GLU A 44 22.11 -6.25 22.43
C GLU A 44 21.90 -7.68 22.93
N LEU A 45 21.32 -8.56 22.11
CA LEU A 45 21.15 -9.97 22.47
C LEU A 45 22.50 -10.70 22.55
N ILE A 46 23.43 -10.40 21.65
CA ILE A 46 24.81 -10.94 21.67
C ILE A 46 25.53 -10.47 22.94
N GLU A 47 25.41 -9.19 23.30
CA GLU A 47 25.98 -8.65 24.54
C GLU A 47 25.42 -9.34 25.79
N LEU A 48 24.10 -9.52 25.87
CA LEU A 48 23.43 -10.24 26.96
C LEU A 48 23.87 -11.71 27.03
N ALA A 49 23.97 -12.38 25.87
CA ALA A 49 24.45 -13.76 25.79
C ALA A 49 25.89 -13.89 26.31
N ASN A 50 26.75 -12.95 25.96
CA ASN A 50 28.14 -12.91 26.42
C ASN A 50 28.23 -12.63 27.92
N ARG A 51 27.44 -11.68 28.44
CA ARG A 51 27.33 -11.38 29.87
C ARG A 51 26.88 -12.60 30.67
N ASP A 52 25.79 -13.24 30.24
CA ASP A 52 25.17 -14.37 30.94
C ASP A 52 26.04 -15.63 30.88
N SER A 53 26.83 -15.83 29.81
CA SER A 53 27.79 -16.96 29.71
C SER A 53 28.88 -16.94 30.78
N ARG A 54 29.16 -15.77 31.37
CA ARG A 54 30.16 -15.59 32.44
C ARG A 54 29.53 -15.66 33.83
N HIS A 55 28.20 -15.75 33.92
CA HIS A 55 27.48 -15.77 35.19
C HIS A 55 27.14 -17.22 35.60
N PRO A 56 27.53 -17.69 36.79
CA PRO A 56 27.33 -19.10 37.20
C PRO A 56 25.88 -19.59 37.09
N GLU A 57 24.91 -18.72 37.43
CA GLU A 57 23.49 -19.07 37.41
C GLU A 57 22.85 -19.02 36.01
N ARG A 58 23.51 -18.41 35.02
CA ARG A 58 22.96 -18.15 33.68
C ARG A 58 23.72 -18.84 32.55
N GLN A 59 24.76 -19.60 32.88
CA GLN A 59 25.63 -20.28 31.91
C GLN A 59 24.88 -21.21 30.94
N TYR A 60 23.67 -21.65 31.30
CA TYR A 60 22.83 -22.51 30.49
C TYR A 60 21.82 -21.78 29.61
N HIS A 61 21.63 -20.46 29.74
CA HIS A 61 20.60 -19.74 29.01
C HIS A 61 20.70 -19.93 27.49
N ASN A 62 21.91 -19.86 26.92
CA ASN A 62 22.14 -20.10 25.49
C ASN A 62 21.87 -21.54 25.03
N ARG A 63 21.81 -22.50 25.97
CA ARG A 63 21.64 -23.93 25.69
C ARG A 63 20.25 -24.44 26.02
N ASP A 64 19.51 -23.75 26.89
CA ASP A 64 18.16 -24.12 27.29
C ASP A 64 17.26 -22.88 27.38
N TRP A 65 16.27 -22.83 26.50
CA TRP A 65 15.29 -21.75 26.45
C TRP A 65 14.49 -21.65 27.75
N TRP A 66 14.21 -22.77 28.43
CA TRP A 66 13.40 -22.76 29.64
C TRP A 66 14.14 -22.07 30.78
N SER A 67 15.43 -22.36 30.95
CA SER A 67 16.30 -21.66 31.90
C SER A 67 16.38 -20.16 31.62
N MET A 68 16.52 -19.76 30.35
CA MET A 68 16.55 -18.35 29.94
C MET A 68 15.22 -17.64 30.22
N ALA A 69 14.10 -18.33 30.00
CA ALA A 69 12.76 -17.74 30.14
C ALA A 69 12.27 -17.70 31.59
N ASN A 70 12.73 -18.61 32.45
CA ASN A 70 12.25 -18.79 33.82
C ASN A 70 13.33 -18.51 34.88
N GLY A 71 14.44 -17.89 34.51
CA GLY A 71 15.49 -17.49 35.44
C GLY A 71 14.92 -16.63 36.58
N GLN A 72 15.30 -16.93 37.82
CA GLN A 72 14.82 -16.24 39.02
C GLN A 72 15.86 -15.24 39.51
N GLY A 73 15.46 -13.99 39.77
CA GLY A 73 16.37 -12.93 40.22
C GLY A 73 16.45 -11.78 39.20
N GLU A 74 16.99 -10.65 39.65
CA GLU A 74 17.09 -9.45 38.83
C GLU A 74 18.03 -9.67 37.63
N GLY A 75 17.55 -9.33 36.44
CA GLY A 75 18.31 -9.47 35.19
C GLY A 75 18.38 -10.88 34.60
N ASN A 76 17.83 -11.90 35.26
CA ASN A 76 17.89 -13.29 34.78
C ASN A 76 16.98 -13.56 33.57
N GLN A 77 16.03 -12.67 33.28
CA GLN A 77 15.15 -12.77 32.12
C GLN A 77 15.49 -11.79 31.00
N ASP A 78 16.50 -10.92 31.17
CA ASP A 78 16.83 -9.87 30.20
C ASP A 78 17.05 -10.45 28.80
N GLN A 79 17.81 -11.55 28.72
CA GLN A 79 18.11 -12.21 27.46
C GLN A 79 16.82 -12.73 26.80
N TRP A 80 15.94 -13.37 27.56
CA TRP A 80 14.66 -13.85 27.03
C TRP A 80 13.74 -12.70 26.59
N GLN A 81 13.66 -11.64 27.39
CA GLN A 81 12.89 -10.44 27.03
C GLN A 81 13.42 -9.83 25.74
N LYS A 82 14.75 -9.78 25.55
CA LYS A 82 15.37 -9.32 24.31
C LYS A 82 15.02 -10.22 23.13
N VAL A 83 15.07 -11.55 23.30
CA VAL A 83 14.60 -12.52 22.29
C VAL A 83 13.14 -12.25 21.90
N GLN A 84 12.26 -11.98 22.86
CA GLN A 84 10.85 -11.67 22.57
C GLN A 84 10.67 -10.36 21.81
N GLN A 85 11.45 -9.32 22.14
CA GLN A 85 11.45 -8.06 21.39
C GLN A 85 11.93 -8.28 19.95
N LEU A 86 13.03 -9.00 19.78
CA LEU A 86 13.60 -9.33 18.47
C LEU A 86 12.60 -10.14 17.62
N ARG A 87 11.94 -11.15 18.19
CA ARG A 87 10.90 -11.95 17.49
C ARG A 87 9.77 -11.08 16.95
N LYS A 88 9.23 -10.18 17.77
CA LYS A 88 8.16 -9.26 17.35
C LYS A 88 8.62 -8.34 16.23
N LYS A 89 9.86 -7.82 16.33
CA LYS A 89 10.41 -6.91 15.32
C LYS A 89 10.71 -7.62 14.00
N LEU A 90 11.27 -8.82 14.08
CA LEU A 90 11.53 -9.68 12.91
C LEU A 90 10.24 -10.05 12.18
N ASP A 91 9.15 -10.35 12.90
CA ASP A 91 7.85 -10.62 12.29
C ASP A 91 7.39 -9.43 11.43
N ILE A 92 7.40 -8.22 12.00
CA ILE A 92 7.03 -6.98 11.28
C ILE A 92 7.96 -6.73 10.08
N TYR A 93 9.27 -6.91 10.25
CA TYR A 93 10.26 -6.74 9.18
C TYR A 93 10.03 -7.72 8.03
N ASN A 94 9.90 -9.02 8.33
CA ASN A 94 9.70 -10.06 7.34
C ASN A 94 8.39 -9.83 6.56
N ASP A 95 7.32 -9.49 7.27
CA ASP A 95 6.04 -9.13 6.67
C ASP A 95 6.16 -7.92 5.73
N ALA A 96 6.88 -6.89 6.14
CA ALA A 96 7.09 -5.70 5.32
C ALA A 96 7.90 -6.02 4.05
N VAL A 97 8.93 -6.87 4.16
CA VAL A 97 9.73 -7.31 3.00
C VAL A 97 8.87 -8.10 2.02
N LEU A 98 8.05 -9.04 2.52
CA LEU A 98 7.15 -9.83 1.68
C LEU A 98 6.09 -8.95 0.98
N LYS A 99 5.44 -8.04 1.72
CA LYS A 99 4.48 -7.08 1.15
C LYS A 99 5.14 -6.23 0.06
N GLN A 100 6.36 -5.74 0.31
CA GLN A 100 7.08 -4.94 -0.67
C GLN A 100 7.54 -5.74 -1.90
N ALA A 101 7.91 -7.01 -1.72
CA ALA A 101 8.22 -7.93 -2.83
C ALA A 101 6.99 -8.28 -3.67
N GLN A 102 5.80 -8.33 -3.07
CA GLN A 102 4.54 -8.50 -3.80
C GLN A 102 4.19 -7.22 -4.58
N LEU A 103 4.27 -6.05 -3.93
CA LEU A 103 4.02 -4.76 -4.58
C LEU A 103 4.98 -4.47 -5.75
N SER A 104 6.22 -4.98 -5.69
CA SER A 104 7.20 -4.79 -6.78
C SER A 104 6.86 -5.59 -8.04
N ARG A 105 6.11 -6.69 -7.90
CA ARG A 105 5.65 -7.54 -9.02
C ARG A 105 4.42 -6.98 -9.73
N LEU A 106 3.70 -6.04 -9.11
CA LEU A 106 2.54 -5.41 -9.75
C LEU A 106 2.99 -4.48 -10.87
N ASP A 107 2.29 -4.58 -11.99
CA ASP A 107 2.57 -3.81 -13.19
C ASP A 107 2.30 -2.32 -13.01
N ARG A 108 2.88 -1.54 -13.91
CA ARG A 108 2.54 -0.13 -14.04
C ARG A 108 1.26 0.00 -14.87
N PRO A 109 0.41 0.99 -14.58
CA PRO A 109 -0.72 1.29 -15.44
C PRO A 109 -0.24 1.67 -16.84
N SER A 110 -1.03 1.33 -17.86
CA SER A 110 -0.77 1.79 -19.22
C SER A 110 -0.93 3.31 -19.31
N ARG A 111 -0.30 3.91 -20.32
CA ARG A 111 -0.45 5.35 -20.59
C ARG A 111 -1.91 5.75 -20.88
N ASN A 112 -2.67 4.86 -21.50
CA ASN A 112 -4.06 5.12 -21.88
C ASN A 112 -4.98 5.12 -20.66
N GLU A 113 -4.87 4.11 -19.78
CA GLU A 113 -5.64 4.03 -18.53
C GLU A 113 -5.33 5.25 -17.65
N LEU A 114 -4.06 5.63 -17.52
CA LEU A 114 -3.67 6.77 -16.71
C LEU A 114 -4.14 8.11 -17.31
N LYS A 115 -4.02 8.29 -18.63
CA LYS A 115 -4.55 9.47 -19.33
C LYS A 115 -6.06 9.58 -19.15
N PHE A 116 -6.75 8.46 -19.23
CA PHE A 116 -8.18 8.39 -19.04
C PHE A 116 -8.57 8.77 -17.61
N LEU A 117 -8.00 8.13 -16.59
CA LEU A 117 -8.30 8.40 -15.19
C LEU A 117 -8.10 9.89 -14.85
N ARG A 118 -6.99 10.48 -15.30
CA ARG A 118 -6.72 11.92 -15.17
C ARG A 118 -7.83 12.78 -15.80
N SER A 119 -8.29 12.40 -17.00
CA SER A 119 -9.36 13.12 -17.69
C SER A 119 -10.71 12.96 -17.00
N TRP A 120 -11.02 11.75 -16.53
CA TRP A 120 -12.26 11.45 -15.80
C TRP A 120 -12.36 12.27 -14.51
N LEU A 121 -11.26 12.38 -13.75
CA LEU A 121 -11.21 13.16 -12.51
C LEU A 121 -11.56 14.64 -12.73
N GLN A 122 -11.25 15.21 -13.90
CA GLN A 122 -11.39 16.65 -14.19
C GLN A 122 -12.70 17.01 -14.90
N ARG A 123 -13.31 16.07 -15.64
CA ARG A 123 -14.48 16.38 -16.47
C ARG A 123 -15.73 16.64 -15.60
N PRO A 124 -16.46 17.75 -15.82
CA PRO A 124 -17.65 18.09 -15.02
C PRO A 124 -18.78 17.04 -15.06
N LEU A 125 -18.89 16.32 -16.19
CA LEU A 125 -19.87 15.24 -16.37
C LEU A 125 -19.40 13.88 -15.82
N MET A 126 -18.17 13.82 -15.31
CA MET A 126 -17.56 12.63 -14.72
C MET A 126 -17.17 12.96 -13.28
N GLY A 127 -15.93 12.74 -12.86
CA GLY A 127 -15.51 12.93 -11.47
C GLY A 127 -15.71 14.35 -10.92
N ASN A 128 -15.68 15.38 -11.78
CA ASN A 128 -15.85 16.79 -11.41
C ASN A 128 -14.99 17.21 -10.19
N PHE A 129 -13.70 16.90 -10.23
CA PHE A 129 -12.74 17.15 -9.15
C PHE A 129 -13.20 16.56 -7.80
N PRO A 130 -13.33 15.22 -7.70
CA PRO A 130 -13.94 14.61 -6.52
C PRO A 130 -13.06 14.74 -5.28
N LEU A 131 -11.73 14.85 -5.43
CA LEU A 131 -10.80 14.94 -4.31
C LEU A 131 -10.28 16.38 -4.15
N LEU A 132 -10.39 16.91 -2.93
CA LEU A 132 -10.00 18.29 -2.62
C LEU A 132 -8.69 18.39 -1.84
N GLY A 133 -8.22 17.28 -1.25
CA GLY A 133 -7.01 17.23 -0.43
C GLY A 133 -5.72 17.17 -1.24
N LEU A 134 -4.59 16.96 -0.54
CA LEU A 134 -3.26 16.80 -1.16
C LEU A 134 -3.20 15.59 -2.10
N ASP A 135 -3.99 14.57 -1.79
CA ASP A 135 -4.18 13.33 -2.54
C ASP A 135 -4.85 13.53 -3.91
N ARG A 136 -5.45 14.70 -4.19
CA ARG A 136 -5.96 15.02 -5.54
C ARG A 136 -4.89 14.95 -6.63
N LYS A 137 -3.62 15.11 -6.23
CA LYS A 137 -2.44 15.06 -7.10
C LYS A 137 -1.84 13.67 -7.23
N THR A 138 -2.46 12.62 -6.66
CA THR A 138 -1.91 11.26 -6.59
C THR A 138 -1.51 10.71 -7.95
N TRP A 139 -2.30 11.01 -8.99
CA TRP A 139 -2.06 10.54 -10.36
C TRP A 139 -1.33 11.55 -11.25
N ASP A 140 -0.80 12.65 -10.72
CA ASP A 140 -0.07 13.65 -11.51
C ASP A 140 1.20 13.06 -12.16
N PRO A 141 1.70 13.64 -13.26
CA PRO A 141 2.90 13.14 -13.98
C PRO A 141 4.13 12.95 -13.08
N GLN A 142 4.28 13.77 -12.03
CA GLN A 142 5.39 13.67 -11.07
C GLN A 142 5.44 12.32 -10.34
N TYR A 143 4.32 11.62 -10.19
CA TYR A 143 4.24 10.34 -9.47
C TYR A 143 4.08 9.13 -10.40
N GLU A 144 4.09 9.31 -11.73
CA GLU A 144 3.78 8.27 -12.70
C GLU A 144 4.65 7.00 -12.56
N LYS A 145 5.95 7.18 -12.24
CA LYS A 145 6.87 6.05 -11.99
C LYS A 145 6.53 5.25 -10.73
N ASP A 146 5.78 5.86 -9.81
CA ASP A 146 5.40 5.33 -8.49
C ASP A 146 3.93 4.87 -8.45
N LEU A 147 3.29 4.68 -9.60
CA LEU A 147 1.96 4.09 -9.71
C LEU A 147 2.03 2.58 -9.95
N LEU A 148 0.99 1.88 -9.51
CA LEU A 148 0.74 0.47 -9.75
C LEU A 148 -0.70 0.29 -10.23
N ALA A 149 -0.92 -0.69 -11.10
CA ALA A 149 -2.24 -1.20 -11.41
C ALA A 149 -2.51 -2.43 -10.53
N MET A 150 -3.71 -2.52 -9.96
CA MET A 150 -4.09 -3.68 -9.12
C MET A 150 -4.19 -4.97 -9.96
N ARG A 151 -4.58 -4.85 -11.23
CA ARG A 151 -4.64 -5.95 -12.18
C ARG A 151 -3.70 -5.69 -13.37
N ALA A 152 -2.90 -6.70 -13.71
CA ALA A 152 -2.09 -6.71 -14.91
C ALA A 152 -2.99 -6.82 -16.14
N ASN A 153 -2.84 -5.92 -17.12
CA ASN A 153 -3.64 -5.94 -18.34
C ASN A 153 -2.80 -6.41 -19.53
N PRO A 154 -3.03 -7.62 -20.07
CA PRO A 154 -2.24 -8.12 -21.20
C PRO A 154 -2.64 -7.56 -22.57
N ALA A 155 -3.76 -6.83 -22.74
CA ALA A 155 -4.14 -6.25 -24.03
C ALA A 155 -5.14 -5.09 -23.87
N SER A 156 -4.88 -3.96 -24.55
CA SER A 156 -5.56 -2.68 -24.40
C SER A 156 -6.97 -2.57 -25.03
N ASP A 157 -7.76 -3.64 -25.07
CA ASP A 157 -9.09 -3.62 -25.70
C ASP A 157 -10.22 -3.14 -24.77
N TYR A 158 -10.03 -3.22 -23.44
CA TYR A 158 -11.05 -2.86 -22.44
C TYR A 158 -11.46 -1.37 -22.44
N PHE A 159 -10.58 -0.47 -22.89
CA PHE A 159 -10.88 0.96 -22.94
C PHE A 159 -12.00 1.29 -23.95
N SER A 160 -12.06 0.55 -25.07
CA SER A 160 -13.06 0.76 -26.13
C SER A 160 -14.46 0.34 -25.69
N ASP A 161 -14.54 -0.78 -24.96
CA ASP A 161 -15.80 -1.29 -24.41
C ASP A 161 -16.37 -0.32 -23.37
N TRP A 162 -15.52 0.21 -22.49
CA TRP A 162 -15.95 1.14 -21.45
C TRP A 162 -16.52 2.48 -21.98
N VAL A 163 -15.83 3.09 -22.96
CA VAL A 163 -16.33 4.33 -23.58
C VAL A 163 -17.72 4.11 -24.16
N SER A 164 -17.92 2.96 -24.79
CA SER A 164 -19.19 2.56 -25.42
C SER A 164 -20.28 2.28 -24.39
N ASP A 165 -19.95 1.61 -23.29
CA ASP A 165 -20.94 1.14 -22.31
C ASP A 165 -21.31 2.17 -21.24
N THR A 166 -20.41 3.11 -20.93
CA THR A 166 -20.60 4.03 -19.80
C THR A 166 -20.62 5.50 -20.23
N VAL A 167 -19.63 5.96 -21.01
CA VAL A 167 -19.51 7.39 -21.39
C VAL A 167 -20.55 7.79 -22.40
N VAL A 168 -20.69 6.99 -23.46
CA VAL A 168 -21.61 7.27 -24.57
C VAL A 168 -23.06 7.32 -24.06
N PRO A 169 -23.55 6.37 -23.22
CA PRO A 169 -24.92 6.42 -22.70
C PRO A 169 -25.15 7.58 -21.73
N LEU A 170 -24.20 7.91 -20.84
CA LEU A 170 -24.30 9.08 -19.96
C LEU A 170 -24.38 10.38 -20.76
N PHE A 171 -23.57 10.51 -21.80
CA PHE A 171 -23.59 11.65 -22.70
C PHE A 171 -24.92 11.77 -23.46
N HIS A 172 -25.42 10.65 -24.02
CA HIS A 172 -26.73 10.62 -24.69
C HIS A 172 -27.89 10.93 -23.77
N ARG A 173 -27.87 10.46 -22.51
CA ARG A 173 -28.92 10.75 -21.53
C ARG A 173 -28.96 12.24 -21.19
N LEU A 174 -27.82 12.86 -20.93
CA LEU A 174 -27.73 14.27 -20.54
C LEU A 174 -28.02 15.24 -21.70
N ILE A 175 -27.59 14.91 -22.93
CA ILE A 175 -27.95 15.68 -24.12
C ILE A 175 -29.43 15.50 -24.45
N GLY A 176 -29.92 14.25 -24.41
CA GLY A 176 -31.33 13.94 -24.64
C GLY A 176 -32.27 14.68 -23.68
N GLU A 177 -31.90 14.80 -22.40
CA GLU A 177 -32.65 15.57 -21.40
C GLU A 177 -32.62 17.09 -21.70
N LYS A 178 -31.47 17.65 -22.09
CA LYS A 178 -31.37 19.08 -22.45
C LYS A 178 -32.16 19.45 -23.71
N PHE A 179 -32.19 18.59 -24.72
CA PHE A 179 -32.96 18.83 -25.94
C PHE A 179 -34.47 18.60 -25.74
N LYS A 180 -34.88 17.63 -24.90
CA LYS A 180 -36.29 17.48 -24.50
C LYS A 180 -36.80 18.66 -23.66
N ALA A 181 -35.98 19.22 -22.77
CA ALA A 181 -36.35 20.40 -21.99
C ALA A 181 -36.55 21.65 -22.88
N LYS A 182 -35.75 21.80 -23.94
CA LYS A 182 -35.87 22.91 -24.89
C LYS A 182 -37.08 22.80 -25.84
N SER A 183 -37.55 21.57 -26.09
CA SER A 183 -38.73 21.27 -26.92
C SER A 183 -40.08 21.43 -26.20
N ARG A 184 -40.10 21.54 -24.87
CA ARG A 184 -41.34 21.67 -24.07
C ARG A 184 -41.76 23.11 -23.75
N HIS A 185 -41.03 24.10 -24.27
CA HIS A 185 -41.32 25.53 -24.11
C HIS A 185 -41.63 26.24 -25.43
N VAL A 186 -42.17 25.49 -26.40
CA VAL A 186 -42.77 26.04 -27.64
C VAL A 186 -44.23 25.64 -27.66
#